data_AF-A0A844EPS0-F1
#
_entry.id   AF-A0A844EPS0-F1
#
_cell.length_a   1.000
_cell.length_b   1.000
_cell.length_c   1.000
_cell.angle_alpha   90.00
_cell.angle_beta   90.00
_cell.angle_gamma   90.00
#
_symmetry.space_group_name_H-M   'P 1'
#
loop_
_entity.id
_entity.type
_entity.pdbx_description
1 polymer ?
#
loop_
_entity_poly.entity_id
_entity_poly.type
_entity_poly.pdbx_seq_one_letter_code
_entity_poly.pdbx_strand_id
1 'polypeptide(L)' 'MNLKVGMKVSGVVTGIQPYGVFVDIGEHQQGLIHISECHSGYVADIYRLFKVGQPVN' A
#
# COMPACT_ATOMS: atom_id res chain seq x y z
N MET A 1 17.84 1.58 7.75
CA MET A 1 16.95 2.06 8.82
C MET A 1 16.23 0.88 9.46
N ASN A 2 16.03 0.89 10.79
CA ASN A 2 15.31 -0.20 11.47
C ASN A 2 13.82 0.15 11.56
N LEU A 3 13.01 -0.31 10.61
CA LEU A 3 11.56 -0.17 10.66
C LEU A 3 11.03 -0.82 11.95
N LYS A 4 10.22 -0.08 12.71
CA LYS A 4 9.52 -0.61 13.89
C LYS A 4 8.04 -0.72 13.59
N VAL A 5 7.42 -1.77 14.10
CA VAL A 5 5.97 -1.94 14.06
C VAL A 5 5.30 -0.72 14.69
N GLY A 6 4.34 -0.12 13.98
CA GLY A 6 3.65 1.09 14.39
C GLY A 6 4.28 2.41 13.90
N MET A 7 5.42 2.38 13.23
CA MET A 7 5.93 3.56 12.52
C MET A 7 5.10 3.80 11.25
N LYS A 8 4.67 5.05 11.05
CA LYS A 8 4.11 5.51 9.79
C LYS A 8 5.24 5.75 8.81
N VAL A 9 5.08 5.24 7.59
CA VAL A 9 6.06 5.35 6.52
C VAL A 9 5.37 5.95 5.31
N SER A 10 6.01 6.95 4.72
CA SER A 10 5.56 7.49 3.45
C SER A 10 6.06 6.60 2.33
N GLY A 11 5.20 6.34 1.34
CA GLY A 11 5.58 5.53 0.19
C GLY A 11 4.76 5.88 -1.06
N VAL A 12 5.11 5.26 -2.18
CA VAL A 12 4.43 5.47 -3.46
C VAL A 12 3.87 4.15 -3.95
N VAL A 13 2.60 4.13 -4.35
CA VAL A 13 1.98 2.94 -4.94
C VAL A 13 2.70 2.60 -6.24
N THR A 14 3.38 1.46 -6.28
CA THR A 14 4.09 0.97 -7.49
C THR A 14 3.25 0.00 -8.30
N GLY A 15 2.28 -0.65 -7.68
CA GLY A 15 1.41 -1.62 -8.33
C GLY A 15 0.13 -1.87 -7.56
N ILE A 16 -0.92 -2.25 -8.27
CA ILE A 16 -2.21 -2.60 -7.68
C ILE A 16 -2.62 -3.94 -8.27
N GLN A 17 -2.99 -4.87 -7.40
CA GLN A 17 -3.47 -6.19 -7.76
C GLN A 17 -4.83 -6.41 -7.08
N PRO A 18 -5.68 -7.31 -7.61
CA PRO A 18 -7.01 -7.55 -7.04
C PRO A 18 -6.98 -8.04 -5.57
N TYR A 19 -5.84 -8.53 -5.09
CA TYR A 19 -5.66 -8.98 -3.70
C TYR A 19 -4.88 -7.98 -2.82
N GLY A 20 -4.34 -6.89 -3.37
CA GLY A 20 -3.52 -5.97 -2.57
C GLY A 20 -2.86 -4.84 -3.35
N VAL A 21 -2.20 -3.95 -2.61
CA VAL A 21 -1.50 -2.76 -3.12
C VAL A 21 -0.03 -2.85 -2.79
N PHE A 22 0.81 -2.59 -3.77
CA PHE A 22 2.27 -2.54 -3.62
C PHE A 22 2.68 -1.10 -3.46
N VAL A 23 3.40 -0.82 -2.39
CA VAL A 23 3.88 0.52 -2.04
C VAL A 23 5.39 0.44 -1.88
N ASP A 24 6.12 1.24 -2.63
CA ASP A 24 7.53 1.46 -2.40
C ASP A 24 7.71 2.42 -1.23
N ILE A 25 8.38 1.98 -0.17
CA ILE A 25 8.61 2.76 1.05
C ILE A 25 10.06 3.24 1.16
N GLY A 26 10.82 3.17 0.06
CA GLY A 26 12.24 3.48 0.02
C GLY A 26 13.14 2.37 0.58
N GLU A 27 14.44 2.66 0.71
CA GLU A 27 15.45 1.74 1.26
C GLU A 27 15.51 0.35 0.58
N HIS A 28 15.15 0.27 -0.71
CA HIS A 28 15.06 -0.99 -1.49
C HIS A 28 14.02 -1.97 -0.92
N GLN A 29 13.00 -1.47 -0.22
CA GLN A 29 11.95 -2.26 0.39
C GLN A 29 10.59 -1.90 -0.21
N GLN A 30 9.82 -2.94 -0.57
CA GLN A 30 8.43 -2.82 -0.99
C GLN A 30 7.51 -3.33 0.12
N GLY A 31 6.52 -2.52 0.48
CA GLY A 31 5.40 -2.91 1.31
C GLY A 31 4.27 -3.47 0.45
N LEU A 32 3.67 -4.57 0.89
CA LEU A 32 2.43 -5.10 0.35
C LEU A 32 1.33 -4.87 1.38
N ILE A 33 0.27 -4.19 0.98
CA ILE A 33 -0.94 -4.00 1.77
C ILE A 33 -1.98 -4.97 1.25
N HIS A 34 -2.45 -5.88 2.09
CA HIS A 34 -3.48 -6.83 1.69
C HIS A 34 -4.82 -6.11 1.56
N ILE A 35 -5.68 -6.52 0.61
CA ILE A 35 -6.98 -5.87 0.37
C ILE A 35 -7.87 -5.81 1.62
N SER A 36 -7.74 -6.80 2.50
CA SER A 36 -8.45 -6.86 3.78
C SER A 36 -8.05 -5.75 4.76
N GLU A 37 -6.84 -5.21 4.63
CA GLU A 37 -6.34 -4.10 5.46
C GLU A 37 -6.65 -2.73 4.83
N CYS A 38 -6.91 -2.67 3.53
CA CYS A 38 -7.25 -1.43 2.83
C CYS A 38 -8.63 -0.88 3.21
N HIS A 39 -9.59 -1.74 3.59
CA HIS A 39 -10.92 -1.29 3.96
C HIS A 39 -11.63 -2.29 4.87
N SER A 40 -12.34 -1.80 5.89
CA SER A 40 -13.23 -2.60 6.73
C SER A 40 -14.56 -2.86 6.00
N GLY A 41 -14.51 -3.63 4.91
CA GLY A 41 -15.69 -3.96 4.09
C GLY A 41 -15.33 -4.58 2.74
N TYR A 42 -16.34 -4.87 1.93
CA TYR A 42 -16.12 -5.38 0.57
C TYR A 42 -15.59 -4.27 -0.34
N VAL A 43 -14.35 -4.41 -0.78
CA VAL A 43 -13.76 -3.51 -1.79
C VAL A 43 -14.16 -4.04 -3.17
N ALA A 44 -15.13 -3.38 -3.80
CA ALA A 44 -15.57 -3.74 -5.15
C ALA A 44 -14.48 -3.48 -6.20
N ASP A 45 -13.71 -2.39 -6.05
CA ASP A 45 -12.65 -2.01 -6.99
C ASP A 45 -11.51 -1.29 -6.26
N ILE A 46 -10.42 -2.01 -5.96
CA ILE A 46 -9.24 -1.40 -5.33
C ILE A 46 -8.53 -0.39 -6.26
N TYR A 47 -8.67 -0.58 -7.57
CA TYR A 47 -8.17 0.33 -8.61
C TYR A 47 -8.86 1.71 -8.62
N ARG A 48 -10.03 1.85 -7.97
CA ARG A 48 -10.68 3.15 -7.78
C ARG A 48 -10.19 3.88 -6.53
N LEU A 49 -9.76 3.13 -5.52
CA LEU A 49 -9.28 3.67 -4.25
C LEU A 49 -7.83 4.13 -4.34
N PHE A 50 -7.00 3.38 -5.07
CA PHE A 50 -5.59 3.65 -5.23
C PHE A 50 -5.22 3.79 -6.70
N LYS A 51 -4.19 4.59 -6.99
CA LYS A 51 -3.60 4.69 -8.33
C LYS A 51 -2.09 4.45 -8.26
N VAL A 52 -1.54 3.79 -9.29
CA VAL A 52 -0.09 3.68 -9.44
C VAL A 52 0.51 5.09 -9.56
N GLY A 53 1.57 5.34 -8.80
CA GLY A 53 2.21 6.64 -8.62
C GLY A 53 1.59 7.51 -7.52
N GLN A 54 0.54 7.06 -6.85
CA GLN A 54 -0.07 7.83 -5.76
C GLN A 54 0.81 7.78 -4.49
N PRO A 55 1.15 8.94 -3.90
CA PRO A 55 1.83 8.98 -2.62
C PRO A 55 0.86 8.66 -1.46
N VAL A 56 1.33 7.87 -0.49
CA VAL A 56 0.59 7.43 0.71
C VAL A 56 1.46 7.66 1.97
N ASN A 57 0.84 7.83 3.15
CA ASN A 57 1.50 8.20 4.42
C ASN A 57 0.84 7.56 5.65
#